data_AF-A0A1D2MU78-F1
#
_entry.id   AF-A0A1D2MU78-F1
#
_cell.length_a   1.000
_cell.length_b   1.000
_cell.length_c   1.000
_cell.angle_alpha   90.00
_cell.angle_beta   90.00
_cell.angle_gamma   90.00
#
_symmetry.space_group_name_H-M   'P 1'
#
loop_
_entity.id
_entity.type
_entity.pdbx_description
1 polymer ?
#
loop_
_entity_poly.entity_id
_entity_poly.type
_entity_poly.pdbx_seq_one_letter_code
_entity_poly.pdbx_strand_id
1 'polypeptide(L)'
;MKELNRGTWNIRLVLLVIFAMSLLCELPSVQARRASKSKKRANEKSPKLLVIMLDGWRWDYYDRQKDELPAFSKFLQEGVQAKWVEPVFPSISYPSWTTISTGVYPEVHGILSNYMFDQHLQAVFDYKNNTSVSMEHWWQNAEPIWITATRHGRKALLNRWSRCDVPFDGIKPETCVSYDDVVDGTGSTVDAFRIAVESLQQDYDLVMIYIETIDLIGHEYGPDSPELMEAVRHIDSALSFLLGDMQKVNIDDKVNTIIIGDHGMKALGESAKIVYLNDYINVCDIYKIVGKGPIMTIEPYAQTKVKVYQALQYQEGFDVYLREEIPEDFHYKNGKLVLELLIVAHPNYYLSGFDSDKQIPENLVNASDKIEGGIHGYPDNITEMRTIFYAKGPGFKNGLIHPPIKMVDLYQIFTYLLDIPSRPNNGSWARVSEMFSSARETVSNFWMVTFSICLINLV
;
A
#
# COMPACT_ATOMS: atom_id res chain seq x y z
N MET A 1 10.58 -76.15 15.68
CA MET A 1 11.09 -74.76 15.56
C MET A 1 9.94 -73.79 15.78
N LYS A 2 10.12 -72.93 16.78
CA LYS A 2 9.50 -71.63 17.06
C LYS A 2 8.03 -71.55 17.45
N GLU A 3 7.90 -71.26 18.75
CA GLU A 3 6.81 -70.67 19.52
C GLU A 3 6.39 -69.25 19.08
N LEU A 4 5.37 -68.75 19.79
CA LEU A 4 4.90 -67.36 19.97
C LEU A 4 4.01 -66.85 18.82
N ASN A 5 2.83 -66.27 19.03
CA ASN A 5 2.59 -65.18 19.98
C ASN A 5 1.06 -64.99 20.18
N ARG A 6 0.50 -65.42 21.32
CA ARG A 6 -0.84 -64.99 21.78
C ARG A 6 -0.63 -63.91 22.84
N GLY A 7 -0.40 -62.67 22.41
CA GLY A 7 -0.12 -61.57 23.36
C GLY A 7 -0.33 -60.14 22.84
N THR A 8 -0.73 -59.92 21.59
CA THR A 8 -0.72 -58.58 20.98
C THR A 8 -2.08 -57.89 20.89
N TRP A 9 -3.18 -58.58 21.21
CA TRP A 9 -4.53 -58.00 21.10
C TRP A 9 -4.96 -57.15 22.31
N ASN A 10 -4.32 -57.31 23.48
CA ASN A 10 -4.68 -56.52 24.67
C ASN A 10 -3.91 -55.19 24.80
N ILE A 11 -2.72 -55.06 24.19
CA ILE A 11 -1.91 -53.83 24.34
C ILE A 11 -2.43 -52.70 23.45
N ARG A 12 -2.92 -53.00 22.24
CA ARG A 12 -3.49 -51.98 21.34
C ARG A 12 -4.80 -51.41 21.86
N LEU A 13 -5.63 -52.23 22.52
CA LEU A 13 -6.88 -51.76 23.13
C LEU A 13 -6.61 -50.91 24.38
N VAL A 14 -5.63 -51.29 25.20
CA VAL A 14 -5.22 -50.51 26.39
C VAL A 14 -4.59 -49.18 26.00
N LEU A 15 -3.76 -49.12 24.95
CA LEU A 15 -3.17 -47.87 24.46
C LEU A 15 -4.22 -46.94 23.82
N LEU A 16 -5.22 -47.47 23.11
CA LEU A 16 -6.34 -46.68 22.57
C LEU A 16 -7.23 -46.09 23.69
N VAL A 17 -7.46 -46.84 24.77
CA VAL A 17 -8.22 -46.34 25.93
C VAL A 17 -7.43 -45.30 26.72
N ILE A 18 -6.10 -45.47 26.88
CA ILE A 18 -5.23 -44.47 27.53
C ILE A 18 -5.15 -43.19 26.69
N PHE A 19 -5.06 -43.30 25.35
CA PHE A 19 -5.05 -42.14 24.46
C PHE A 19 -6.40 -41.41 24.44
N ALA A 20 -7.51 -42.15 24.43
CA ALA A 20 -8.86 -41.58 24.55
C ALA A 20 -9.10 -40.93 25.92
N MET A 21 -8.58 -41.49 27.02
CA MET A 21 -8.64 -40.87 28.34
C MET A 21 -7.74 -39.64 28.48
N SER A 22 -6.60 -39.57 27.77
CA SER A 22 -5.76 -38.36 27.74
C SER A 22 -6.37 -37.20 26.93
N LEU A 23 -7.20 -37.51 25.92
CA LEU A 23 -7.96 -36.51 25.15
C LEU A 23 -9.23 -36.02 25.88
N LEU A 24 -9.76 -36.82 26.80
CA LEU A 24 -10.92 -36.47 27.65
C LEU A 24 -10.53 -35.81 28.99
N CYS A 25 -9.24 -35.63 29.25
CA CYS A 25 -8.73 -35.05 30.49
C CYS A 25 -8.04 -33.69 30.28
N GLU A 26 -8.48 -32.89 29.30
CA GLU A 26 -8.41 -31.45 29.50
C GLU A 26 -9.35 -31.12 30.68
N LEU A 27 -8.77 -30.93 31.86
CA LEU A 27 -9.51 -30.55 33.07
C LEU A 27 -10.55 -29.47 32.71
N PRO A 28 -11.83 -29.60 33.15
CA PRO A 28 -12.87 -28.61 32.88
C PRO A 28 -12.44 -27.17 33.21
N SER A 29 -11.47 -27.00 34.12
CA SER A 29 -10.84 -25.74 34.47
C SER A 29 -9.99 -25.09 33.36
N VAL A 30 -9.39 -25.86 32.44
CA VAL A 30 -8.57 -25.35 31.32
C VAL A 30 -9.47 -24.87 30.18
N GLN A 31 -10.51 -25.64 29.85
CA GLN A 31 -11.52 -25.22 28.87
C GLN A 31 -12.36 -24.04 29.40
N ALA A 32 -12.74 -24.04 30.67
CA ALA A 32 -13.41 -22.89 31.30
C ALA A 32 -12.50 -21.65 31.37
N ARG A 33 -11.20 -21.80 31.62
CA ARG A 33 -10.24 -20.68 31.55
C ARG A 33 -10.02 -20.17 30.13
N ARG A 34 -9.99 -21.04 29.11
CA ARG A 34 -9.94 -20.65 27.69
C ARG A 34 -11.22 -19.93 27.26
N ALA A 35 -12.39 -20.45 27.61
CA ALA A 35 -13.68 -19.83 27.31
C ALA A 35 -13.90 -18.52 28.09
N SER A 36 -13.39 -18.43 29.33
CA SER A 36 -13.37 -17.21 30.13
C SER A 36 -12.43 -16.17 29.54
N LYS A 37 -11.22 -16.54 29.11
CA LYS A 37 -10.30 -15.65 28.40
C LYS A 37 -10.85 -15.21 27.05
N SER A 38 -11.49 -16.08 26.27
CA SER A 38 -12.10 -15.69 24.99
C SER A 38 -13.32 -14.78 25.18
N LYS A 39 -14.17 -15.03 26.19
CA LYS A 39 -15.27 -14.12 26.55
C LYS A 39 -14.78 -12.78 27.10
N LYS A 40 -13.68 -12.75 27.86
CA LYS A 40 -13.09 -11.50 28.37
C LYS A 40 -12.45 -10.69 27.23
N ARG A 41 -11.81 -11.35 26.26
CA ARG A 41 -11.24 -10.74 25.04
C ARG A 41 -12.31 -10.26 24.07
N ALA A 42 -13.45 -10.94 23.98
CA ALA A 42 -14.60 -10.51 23.18
C ALA A 42 -15.34 -9.29 23.74
N ASN A 43 -15.08 -8.92 25.01
CA ASN A 43 -15.74 -7.80 25.70
C ASN A 43 -14.85 -6.55 25.80
N GLU A 44 -13.56 -6.64 25.46
CA GLU A 44 -12.71 -5.48 25.23
C GLU A 44 -12.80 -5.13 23.73
N LYS A 45 -13.38 -3.96 23.43
CA LYS A 45 -13.44 -3.48 22.06
C LYS A 45 -12.02 -3.40 21.51
N SER A 46 -11.77 -4.02 20.35
CA SER A 46 -10.48 -3.92 19.67
C SER A 46 -10.08 -2.43 19.54
N PRO A 47 -8.83 -2.05 19.87
CA PRO A 47 -8.30 -0.72 19.66
C PRO A 47 -8.58 -0.21 18.25
N LYS A 48 -8.97 1.06 18.18
CA LYS A 48 -9.31 1.75 16.93
C LYS A 48 -8.04 2.00 16.11
N LEU A 49 -8.20 2.17 14.81
CA LEU A 49 -7.11 2.44 13.87
C LEU A 49 -7.37 3.76 13.13
N LEU A 50 -6.42 4.68 13.25
CA LEU A 50 -6.32 5.89 12.44
C LEU A 50 -5.13 5.72 11.48
N VAL A 51 -5.38 5.81 10.18
CA VAL A 51 -4.34 5.83 9.14
C VAL A 51 -4.36 7.19 8.48
N ILE A 52 -3.20 7.84 8.42
CA ILE A 52 -2.99 9.12 7.77
C ILE A 52 -2.01 8.89 6.62
N MET A 53 -2.47 9.09 5.39
CA MET A 53 -1.65 9.09 4.19
C MET A 53 -1.20 10.51 3.89
N LEU A 54 0.11 10.71 3.79
CA LEU A 54 0.74 11.94 3.34
C LEU A 54 1.37 11.66 1.97
N ASP A 55 0.69 12.10 0.91
CA ASP A 55 1.12 11.86 -0.48
C ASP A 55 2.52 12.46 -0.72
N GLY A 56 3.38 11.72 -1.42
CA GLY A 56 4.71 12.20 -1.80
C GLY A 56 5.70 12.38 -0.65
N TRP A 57 5.40 11.89 0.56
CA TRP A 57 6.31 12.01 1.70
C TRP A 57 7.54 11.10 1.52
N ARG A 58 8.67 11.72 1.12
CA ARG A 58 9.95 11.04 0.96
C ARG A 58 10.56 10.67 2.31
N TRP A 59 11.24 9.52 2.36
CA TRP A 59 11.77 8.92 3.58
C TRP A 59 12.68 9.83 4.44
N ASP A 60 13.36 10.80 3.84
CA ASP A 60 14.36 11.66 4.49
C ASP A 60 13.82 13.03 4.95
N TYR A 61 12.57 13.40 4.62
CA TYR A 61 12.05 14.74 4.94
C TYR A 61 12.00 15.06 6.43
N TYR A 62 11.72 14.06 7.27
CA TYR A 62 11.78 14.24 8.72
C TYR A 62 13.22 14.45 9.18
N ASP A 63 14.14 13.56 8.79
CA ASP A 63 15.52 13.58 9.28
C ASP A 63 16.28 14.87 8.90
N ARG A 64 15.93 15.47 7.76
CA ARG A 64 16.52 16.72 7.27
C ARG A 64 16.23 17.94 8.13
N GLN A 65 15.13 17.95 8.87
CA GLN A 65 14.68 19.10 9.65
C GLN A 65 14.09 18.71 11.02
N LYS A 66 14.48 17.56 11.56
CA LYS A 66 13.93 16.98 12.81
C LYS A 66 13.92 17.95 14.00
N ASP A 67 14.87 18.87 14.07
CA ASP A 67 14.99 19.86 15.15
C ASP A 67 13.88 20.93 15.08
N GLU A 68 13.20 21.04 13.94
CA GLU A 68 12.06 21.92 13.69
C GLU A 68 10.71 21.17 13.68
N LEU A 69 10.71 19.86 13.93
CA LEU A 69 9.53 18.99 13.89
C LEU A 69 9.25 18.34 15.27
N PRO A 70 8.86 19.14 16.29
CA PRO A 70 8.65 18.63 17.63
C PRO A 70 7.50 17.62 17.75
N ALA A 71 6.43 17.75 16.96
CA ALA A 71 5.29 16.84 17.04
C ALA A 71 5.65 15.45 16.50
N PHE A 72 6.30 15.38 15.33
CA PHE A 72 6.85 14.14 14.79
C PHE A 72 7.90 13.55 15.73
N SER A 73 8.81 14.37 16.27
CA SER A 73 9.83 13.89 17.20
C SER A 73 9.22 13.23 18.43
N LYS A 74 8.17 13.82 19.02
CA LYS A 74 7.41 13.20 20.11
C LYS A 74 6.70 11.92 19.66
N PHE A 75 6.04 11.95 18.52
CA PHE A 75 5.31 10.80 17.97
C PHE A 75 6.22 9.58 17.78
N LEU A 76 7.42 9.79 17.23
CA LEU A 76 8.40 8.75 16.93
C LEU A 76 9.12 8.22 18.19
N GLN A 77 9.45 9.11 19.14
CA GLN A 77 10.01 8.70 20.44
C GLN A 77 9.08 7.75 21.21
N GLU A 78 7.77 7.96 21.08
CA GLU A 78 6.74 7.18 21.74
C GLU A 78 6.18 6.03 20.87
N GLY A 79 6.79 5.75 19.71
CA GLY A 79 6.23 4.85 18.71
C GLY A 79 7.25 3.97 17.98
N VAL A 80 6.88 3.55 16.78
CA VAL A 80 7.68 2.76 15.84
C VAL A 80 7.89 3.56 14.57
N GLN A 81 9.11 3.52 14.05
CA GLN A 81 9.49 4.08 12.76
C GLN A 81 10.16 3.01 11.93
N ALA A 82 9.68 2.72 10.72
CA ALA A 82 10.51 2.01 9.75
C ALA A 82 11.57 2.97 9.19
N LYS A 83 12.79 2.47 8.92
CA LYS A 83 13.83 3.29 8.26
C LYS A 83 13.32 3.89 6.94
N TRP A 84 12.56 3.10 6.19
CA TRP A 84 11.76 3.52 5.04
C TRP A 84 10.79 2.42 4.66
N VAL A 85 9.84 2.77 3.78
CA VAL A 85 8.98 1.84 3.05
C VAL A 85 9.45 1.80 1.59
N GLU A 86 9.66 0.59 1.09
CA GLU A 86 9.87 0.33 -0.34
C GLU A 86 8.52 0.44 -1.06
N PRO A 87 8.34 1.38 -1.99
CA PRO A 87 7.09 1.51 -2.74
C PRO A 87 6.93 0.35 -3.72
N VAL A 88 5.73 0.22 -4.29
CA VAL A 88 5.54 -0.64 -5.46
C VAL A 88 6.03 0.03 -6.73
N PHE A 89 6.25 -0.77 -7.78
CA PHE A 89 6.45 -0.23 -9.12
C PHE A 89 5.14 -0.26 -9.92
N PRO A 90 4.80 0.84 -10.61
CA PRO A 90 5.45 2.14 -10.53
C PRO A 90 5.10 2.87 -9.22
N SER A 91 6.02 3.70 -8.73
CA SER A 91 5.82 4.48 -7.50
C SER A 91 4.92 5.70 -7.75
N ILE A 92 3.66 5.44 -8.11
CA ILE A 92 2.63 6.39 -8.48
C ILE A 92 1.43 6.21 -7.56
N SER A 93 0.72 7.29 -7.27
CA SER A 93 -0.34 7.38 -6.26
C SER A 93 -1.40 6.29 -6.39
N TYR A 94 -2.15 6.17 -7.49
CA TYR A 94 -3.23 5.16 -7.59
C TYR A 94 -2.76 3.70 -7.42
N PRO A 95 -1.67 3.24 -8.07
CA PRO A 95 -1.07 1.93 -7.80
C PRO A 95 -0.70 1.75 -6.32
N SER A 96 -0.01 2.72 -5.73
CA SER A 96 0.40 2.69 -4.33
C SER A 96 -0.79 2.67 -3.37
N TRP A 97 -1.77 3.54 -3.53
CA TRP A 97 -2.99 3.60 -2.71
C TRP A 97 -3.75 2.26 -2.73
N THR A 98 -3.82 1.65 -3.91
CA THR A 98 -4.48 0.34 -4.08
C THR A 98 -3.67 -0.76 -3.41
N THR A 99 -2.33 -0.76 -3.55
CA THR A 99 -1.48 -1.71 -2.83
C THR A 99 -1.59 -1.54 -1.31
N ILE A 100 -1.53 -0.31 -0.79
CA ILE A 100 -1.65 0.00 0.64
C ILE A 100 -2.98 -0.55 1.19
N SER A 101 -4.05 -0.41 0.43
CA SER A 101 -5.38 -0.83 0.85
C SER A 101 -5.66 -2.33 0.66
N THR A 102 -4.91 -3.06 -0.17
CA THR A 102 -5.21 -4.47 -0.51
C THR A 102 -4.09 -5.46 -0.15
N GLY A 103 -2.86 -4.96 0.01
CA GLY A 103 -1.65 -5.74 0.29
C GLY A 103 -1.11 -6.53 -0.90
N VAL A 104 -1.66 -6.35 -2.10
CA VAL A 104 -1.20 -7.04 -3.32
C VAL A 104 -0.53 -6.06 -4.29
N TYR A 105 0.31 -6.56 -5.19
CA TYR A 105 1.00 -5.74 -6.19
C TYR A 105 0.07 -5.24 -7.31
N PRO A 106 0.50 -4.21 -8.08
CA PRO A 106 -0.23 -3.69 -9.23
C PRO A 106 -0.66 -4.73 -10.26
N GLU A 107 0.18 -5.73 -10.56
CA GLU A 107 -0.20 -6.81 -11.46
C GLU A 107 -1.39 -7.65 -10.98
N VAL A 108 -1.66 -7.67 -9.67
CA VAL A 108 -2.75 -8.44 -9.05
C VAL A 108 -4.02 -7.60 -8.93
N HIS A 109 -3.93 -6.39 -8.34
CA HIS A 109 -5.12 -5.54 -8.20
C HIS A 109 -5.52 -4.84 -9.50
N GLY A 110 -4.62 -4.78 -10.50
CA GLY A 110 -4.91 -4.30 -11.85
C GLY A 110 -4.90 -2.77 -12.03
N ILE A 111 -4.48 -2.02 -11.01
CA ILE A 111 -4.31 -0.56 -11.10
C ILE A 111 -2.82 -0.29 -11.32
N LEU A 112 -2.44 -0.06 -12.58
CA LEU A 112 -1.05 -0.04 -13.01
C LEU A 112 -0.44 1.37 -13.10
N SER A 113 -1.27 2.42 -13.16
CA SER A 113 -0.83 3.83 -13.25
C SER A 113 -2.01 4.76 -12.99
N ASN A 114 -1.76 6.07 -12.90
CA ASN A 114 -2.80 7.13 -12.90
C ASN A 114 -3.49 7.27 -14.27
N TYR A 115 -2.93 6.63 -15.31
CA TYR A 115 -3.50 6.53 -16.64
C TYR A 115 -3.50 5.06 -17.09
N MET A 116 -4.62 4.54 -17.54
CA MET A 116 -4.72 3.16 -18.07
C MET A 116 -5.68 3.10 -19.24
N PHE A 117 -5.59 2.03 -20.02
CA PHE A 117 -6.49 1.75 -21.11
C PHE A 117 -6.86 0.26 -21.13
N ASP A 118 -8.16 -0.05 -21.09
CA ASP A 118 -8.65 -1.41 -21.30
C ASP A 118 -9.01 -1.60 -22.77
N GLN A 119 -8.20 -2.40 -23.48
CA GLN A 119 -8.40 -2.70 -24.90
C GLN A 119 -9.69 -3.48 -25.17
N HIS A 120 -10.20 -4.27 -24.22
CA HIS A 120 -11.42 -5.05 -24.41
C HIS A 120 -12.67 -4.18 -24.25
N LEU A 121 -12.67 -3.31 -23.24
CA LEU A 121 -13.80 -2.43 -22.94
C LEU A 121 -13.73 -1.09 -23.67
N GLN A 122 -12.60 -0.79 -24.32
CA GLN A 122 -12.29 0.53 -24.88
C GLN A 122 -12.46 1.65 -23.86
N ALA A 123 -12.09 1.35 -22.61
CA ALA A 123 -12.27 2.22 -21.46
C ALA A 123 -10.94 2.89 -21.10
N VAL A 124 -10.99 4.19 -20.83
CA VAL A 124 -9.84 4.96 -20.34
C VAL A 124 -9.98 5.13 -18.84
N PHE A 125 -8.87 4.96 -18.13
CA PHE A 125 -8.70 5.43 -16.77
C PHE A 125 -7.87 6.71 -16.83
N ASP A 126 -8.43 7.84 -16.44
CA ASP A 126 -7.74 9.12 -16.32
C ASP A 126 -8.05 9.70 -14.95
N TYR A 127 -7.02 9.82 -14.10
CA TYR A 127 -7.18 10.31 -12.74
C TYR A 127 -7.85 11.69 -12.62
N LYS A 128 -7.82 12.51 -13.67
CA LYS A 128 -8.49 13.82 -13.71
C LYS A 128 -9.96 13.72 -14.11
N ASN A 129 -10.42 12.57 -14.57
CA ASN A 129 -11.78 12.33 -15.00
C ASN A 129 -12.48 11.37 -14.02
N ASN A 130 -13.20 11.95 -13.06
CA ASN A 130 -13.94 11.23 -12.02
C ASN A 130 -14.85 10.12 -12.59
N THR A 131 -15.59 10.40 -13.67
CA THR A 131 -16.46 9.40 -14.31
C THR A 131 -15.68 8.17 -14.79
N SER A 132 -14.47 8.39 -15.33
CA SER A 132 -13.64 7.33 -15.86
C SER A 132 -13.07 6.43 -14.75
N VAL A 133 -12.63 7.03 -13.64
CA VAL A 133 -12.06 6.31 -12.50
C VAL A 133 -13.12 5.69 -11.59
N SER A 134 -14.38 6.14 -11.66
CA SER A 134 -15.51 5.54 -10.93
C SER A 134 -16.01 4.22 -11.53
N MET A 135 -15.54 3.81 -12.71
CA MET A 135 -16.04 2.58 -13.33
C MET A 135 -15.65 1.35 -12.51
N GLU A 136 -16.64 0.58 -12.06
CA GLU A 136 -16.45 -0.53 -11.12
C GLU A 136 -15.43 -1.57 -11.60
N HIS A 137 -15.35 -1.84 -12.92
CA HIS A 137 -14.51 -2.89 -13.48
C HIS A 137 -13.01 -2.72 -13.20
N TRP A 138 -12.54 -1.51 -12.89
CA TRP A 138 -11.15 -1.27 -12.47
C TRP A 138 -10.85 -1.85 -11.09
N TRP A 139 -11.85 -1.90 -10.21
CA TRP A 139 -11.68 -2.06 -8.77
C TRP A 139 -12.08 -3.43 -8.22
N GLN A 140 -12.50 -4.37 -9.09
CA GLN A 140 -13.04 -5.66 -8.63
C GLN A 140 -12.00 -6.76 -8.41
N ASN A 141 -10.71 -6.52 -8.70
CA ASN A 141 -9.69 -7.58 -8.62
C ASN A 141 -9.18 -7.83 -7.20
N ALA A 142 -9.25 -6.84 -6.30
CA ALA A 142 -8.73 -6.95 -4.94
C ALA A 142 -9.58 -6.17 -3.95
N GLU A 143 -9.89 -6.80 -2.81
CA GLU A 143 -10.74 -6.21 -1.76
C GLU A 143 -9.92 -5.26 -0.87
N PRO A 144 -10.31 -3.98 -0.75
CA PRO A 144 -9.58 -3.03 0.09
C PRO A 144 -9.94 -3.13 1.56
N ILE A 145 -9.06 -2.65 2.44
CA ILE A 145 -9.13 -2.77 3.90
C ILE A 145 -10.44 -2.29 4.51
N TRP A 146 -11.02 -1.21 3.98
CA TRP A 146 -12.29 -0.69 4.49
C TRP A 146 -13.45 -1.64 4.20
N ILE A 147 -13.41 -2.37 3.08
CA ILE A 147 -14.40 -3.42 2.77
C ILE A 147 -14.17 -4.65 3.65
N THR A 148 -12.92 -5.07 3.83
CA THR A 148 -12.59 -6.16 4.77
C THR A 148 -13.07 -5.82 6.18
N ALA A 149 -12.83 -4.59 6.64
CA ALA A 149 -13.28 -4.08 7.94
C ALA A 149 -14.81 -4.11 8.05
N THR A 150 -15.53 -3.53 7.08
CA THR A 150 -17.00 -3.52 7.07
C THR A 150 -17.61 -4.92 7.04
N ARG A 151 -17.06 -5.85 6.26
CA ARG A 151 -17.48 -7.27 6.24
C ARG A 151 -17.37 -7.94 7.61
N HIS A 152 -16.39 -7.52 8.41
CA HIS A 152 -16.16 -8.02 9.76
C HIS A 152 -16.78 -7.13 10.85
N GLY A 153 -17.79 -6.32 10.49
CA GLY A 153 -18.57 -5.53 11.44
C GLY A 153 -17.83 -4.33 12.05
N ARG A 154 -16.73 -3.89 11.41
CA ARG A 154 -15.99 -2.69 11.81
C ARG A 154 -16.52 -1.47 11.06
N LYS A 155 -16.80 -0.39 11.78
CA LYS A 155 -17.22 0.88 11.16
C LYS A 155 -16.02 1.58 10.55
N ALA A 156 -16.07 1.85 9.25
CA ALA A 156 -14.98 2.46 8.51
C ALA A 156 -15.39 3.85 7.98
N LEU A 157 -14.56 4.85 8.23
CA LEU A 157 -14.66 6.18 7.62
C LEU A 157 -13.41 6.46 6.79
N LEU A 158 -13.64 6.92 5.57
CA LEU A 158 -12.61 7.38 4.66
C LEU A 158 -12.83 8.86 4.37
N ASN A 159 -11.82 9.68 4.60
CA ASN A 159 -11.86 11.11 4.34
C ASN A 159 -10.79 11.49 3.31
N ARG A 160 -11.25 12.04 2.19
CA ARG A 160 -10.44 12.41 1.02
C ARG A 160 -9.68 11.23 0.41
N TRP A 161 -10.12 10.00 0.69
CA TRP A 161 -9.50 8.82 0.12
C TRP A 161 -10.17 8.53 -1.21
N SER A 162 -9.40 8.51 -2.30
CA SER A 162 -10.00 8.27 -3.62
C SER A 162 -10.61 6.86 -3.69
N ARG A 163 -11.76 6.77 -4.37
CA ARG A 163 -12.44 5.51 -4.74
C ARG A 163 -13.03 4.71 -3.58
N CYS A 164 -13.07 5.29 -2.36
CA CYS A 164 -13.86 4.70 -1.29
C CYS A 164 -15.37 4.62 -1.62
N ASP A 165 -15.80 5.37 -2.65
CA ASP A 165 -17.15 5.46 -3.15
C ASP A 165 -17.50 4.33 -4.12
N VAL A 166 -16.52 3.61 -4.66
CA VAL A 166 -16.76 2.46 -5.55
C VAL A 166 -17.05 1.21 -4.71
N PRO A 167 -18.18 0.52 -4.94
CA PRO A 167 -18.49 -0.69 -4.17
C PRO A 167 -17.62 -1.89 -4.59
N PHE A 168 -17.37 -2.79 -3.64
CA PHE A 168 -16.75 -4.09 -3.88
C PHE A 168 -17.68 -5.20 -3.36
N ASP A 169 -18.15 -6.07 -4.25
CA ASP A 169 -19.28 -6.98 -4.03
C ASP A 169 -20.52 -6.27 -3.42
N GLY A 170 -20.81 -5.04 -3.88
CA GLY A 170 -21.94 -4.25 -3.41
C GLY A 170 -21.79 -3.65 -2.00
N ILE A 171 -20.62 -3.77 -1.38
CA ILE A 171 -20.32 -3.20 -0.06
C ILE A 171 -19.57 -1.87 -0.23
N LYS A 172 -19.91 -0.91 0.63
CA LYS A 172 -19.20 0.38 0.80
C LYS A 172 -18.85 0.58 2.28
N PRO A 173 -17.86 1.44 2.61
CA PRO A 173 -17.64 1.83 4.00
C PRO A 173 -18.84 2.60 4.56
N GLU A 174 -18.92 2.71 5.88
CA GLU A 174 -19.99 3.44 6.58
C GLU A 174 -19.99 4.92 6.19
N THR A 175 -18.82 5.51 5.97
CA THR A 175 -18.69 6.86 5.42
C THR A 175 -17.52 6.93 4.45
N CYS A 176 -17.78 7.55 3.31
CA CYS A 176 -16.78 7.91 2.32
C CYS A 176 -16.98 9.38 1.95
N VAL A 177 -15.92 10.16 2.14
CA VAL A 177 -15.77 11.48 1.54
C VAL A 177 -14.66 11.31 0.51
N SER A 178 -15.00 11.28 -0.78
CA SER A 178 -14.01 11.05 -1.82
C SER A 178 -13.07 12.24 -1.95
N TYR A 179 -11.86 12.00 -2.45
CA TYR A 179 -10.91 13.07 -2.78
C TYR A 179 -11.54 14.08 -3.74
N ASP A 180 -12.23 13.59 -4.77
CA ASP A 180 -12.84 14.40 -5.82
C ASP A 180 -14.01 15.28 -5.34
N ASP A 181 -14.54 15.03 -4.15
CA ASP A 181 -15.64 15.79 -3.56
C ASP A 181 -15.15 17.06 -2.81
N VAL A 182 -13.83 17.19 -2.60
CA VAL A 182 -13.24 18.32 -1.89
C VAL A 182 -12.70 19.33 -2.90
N VAL A 183 -13.32 20.52 -2.94
CA VAL A 183 -12.86 21.64 -3.79
C VAL A 183 -11.37 21.91 -3.52
N ASP A 184 -10.60 21.92 -4.60
CA ASP A 184 -9.14 22.13 -4.66
C ASP A 184 -8.27 21.05 -3.99
N GLY A 185 -8.81 19.91 -3.52
CA GLY A 185 -8.02 18.80 -2.92
C GLY A 185 -7.25 19.14 -1.62
N THR A 186 -7.16 20.44 -1.30
CA THR A 186 -6.27 21.10 -0.35
C THR A 186 -7.05 21.67 0.84
N GLY A 187 -8.17 21.04 1.19
CA GLY A 187 -8.87 21.37 2.43
C GLY A 187 -7.90 21.34 3.61
N SER A 188 -8.12 22.14 4.64
CA SER A 188 -7.22 22.24 5.79
C SER A 188 -6.88 20.86 6.37
N THR A 189 -5.58 20.54 6.53
CA THR A 189 -5.09 19.33 7.19
C THR A 189 -5.62 19.25 8.63
N VAL A 190 -5.71 20.39 9.31
CA VAL A 190 -6.27 20.48 10.67
C VAL A 190 -7.75 20.06 10.69
N ASP A 191 -8.53 20.43 9.68
CA ASP A 191 -9.93 20.00 9.59
C ASP A 191 -10.06 18.50 9.35
N ALA A 192 -9.21 17.92 8.50
CA ALA A 192 -9.19 16.47 8.28
C ALA A 192 -8.83 15.72 9.57
N PHE A 193 -7.87 16.23 10.34
CA PHE A 193 -7.50 15.66 11.65
C PHE A 193 -8.59 15.84 12.70
N ARG A 194 -9.30 16.97 12.71
CA ARG A 194 -10.47 17.17 13.57
C ARG A 194 -11.57 16.15 13.25
N ILE A 195 -11.89 15.95 11.96
CA ILE A 195 -12.84 14.91 11.51
C ILE A 195 -12.40 13.53 12.00
N ALA A 196 -11.10 13.23 11.96
CA ALA A 196 -10.59 11.96 12.46
C ALA A 196 -10.88 11.75 13.95
N VAL A 197 -10.59 12.75 14.79
CA VAL A 197 -10.85 12.69 16.24
C VAL A 197 -12.35 12.56 16.52
N GLU A 198 -13.18 13.38 15.89
CA GLU A 198 -14.65 13.35 16.03
C GLU A 198 -15.22 11.97 15.64
N SER A 199 -14.73 11.39 14.55
CA SER A 199 -15.16 10.07 14.06
C SER A 199 -14.74 8.95 15.01
N LEU A 200 -13.52 9.01 15.54
CA LEU A 200 -13.07 8.06 16.56
C LEU A 200 -13.93 8.16 17.83
N GLN A 201 -14.42 9.34 18.22
CA GLN A 201 -15.38 9.48 19.32
C GLN A 201 -16.78 8.94 18.98
N GLN A 202 -17.21 9.08 17.72
CA GLN A 202 -18.47 8.53 17.18
C GLN A 202 -18.43 7.03 16.85
N ASP A 203 -17.42 6.34 17.38
CA ASP A 203 -17.36 4.89 17.37
C ASP A 203 -17.01 4.23 16.05
N TYR A 204 -16.31 4.95 15.17
CA TYR A 204 -15.61 4.34 14.04
C TYR A 204 -14.41 3.53 14.52
N ASP A 205 -14.21 2.34 13.93
CA ASP A 205 -13.13 1.42 14.26
C ASP A 205 -11.91 1.65 13.35
N LEU A 206 -12.15 2.00 12.09
CA LEU A 206 -11.14 2.38 11.09
C LEU A 206 -11.45 3.79 10.59
N VAL A 207 -10.46 4.67 10.67
CA VAL A 207 -10.50 5.99 10.05
C VAL A 207 -9.27 6.13 9.16
N MET A 208 -9.47 6.44 7.88
CA MET A 208 -8.40 6.69 6.92
C MET A 208 -8.51 8.10 6.36
N ILE A 209 -7.43 8.87 6.46
CA ILE A 209 -7.33 10.26 6.01
C ILE A 209 -6.24 10.36 4.96
N TYR A 210 -6.50 11.09 3.87
CA TYR A 210 -5.51 11.40 2.84
C TYR A 210 -5.23 12.90 2.78
N ILE A 211 -3.96 13.27 2.62
CA ILE A 211 -3.45 14.64 2.53
C ILE A 211 -2.45 14.74 1.37
N GLU A 212 -2.74 15.61 0.40
CA GLU A 212 -1.97 15.78 -0.85
C GLU A 212 -0.80 16.77 -0.77
N THR A 213 -0.81 17.67 0.21
CA THR A 213 -0.02 18.91 0.19
C THR A 213 1.47 18.73 -0.12
N ILE A 214 2.09 17.66 0.38
CA ILE A 214 3.54 17.44 0.20
C ILE A 214 3.86 17.05 -1.25
N ASP A 215 3.06 16.19 -1.88
CA ASP A 215 3.23 15.83 -3.29
C ASP A 215 3.02 17.05 -4.20
N LEU A 216 1.94 17.81 -3.99
CA LEU A 216 1.64 19.01 -4.77
C LEU A 216 2.80 20.02 -4.76
N ILE A 217 3.30 20.37 -3.57
CA ILE A 217 4.43 21.29 -3.41
C ILE A 217 5.72 20.67 -3.95
N GLY A 218 5.88 19.35 -3.82
CA GLY A 218 7.01 18.60 -4.39
C GLY A 218 7.05 18.67 -5.91
N HIS A 219 5.91 18.52 -6.60
CA HIS A 219 5.83 18.72 -8.05
C HIS A 219 6.10 20.18 -8.44
N GLU A 220 5.52 21.15 -7.75
CA GLU A 220 5.61 22.57 -8.11
C GLU A 220 7.01 23.16 -7.90
N TYR A 221 7.62 22.90 -6.74
CA TYR A 221 8.87 23.54 -6.33
C TYR A 221 10.07 22.58 -6.26
N GLY A 222 9.83 21.27 -6.23
CA GLY A 222 10.87 20.24 -6.09
C GLY A 222 11.06 19.77 -4.64
N PRO A 223 11.60 18.55 -4.46
CA PRO A 223 11.71 17.89 -3.15
C PRO A 223 12.81 18.43 -2.23
N ASP A 224 13.57 19.44 -2.68
CA ASP A 224 14.63 20.06 -1.90
C ASP A 224 14.40 21.56 -1.68
N SER A 225 13.22 22.07 -2.05
CA SER A 225 12.90 23.49 -2.00
C SER A 225 12.58 23.99 -0.59
N PRO A 226 12.78 25.29 -0.29
CA PRO A 226 12.31 25.91 0.94
C PRO A 226 10.80 25.76 1.16
N GLU A 227 10.01 25.82 0.08
CA GLU A 227 8.55 25.69 0.10
C GLU A 227 8.13 24.31 0.61
N LEU A 228 8.82 23.25 0.16
CA LEU A 228 8.56 21.91 0.65
C LEU A 228 8.93 21.75 2.13
N MET A 229 10.06 22.32 2.57
CA MET A 229 10.44 22.29 3.98
C MET A 229 9.38 23.01 4.85
N GLU A 230 8.83 24.13 4.36
CA GLU A 230 7.73 24.83 5.03
C GLU A 230 6.45 23.99 5.08
N ALA A 231 6.10 23.31 3.98
CA ALA A 231 4.95 22.41 3.95
C ALA A 231 5.10 21.28 4.99
N VAL A 232 6.30 20.72 5.17
CA VAL A 232 6.57 19.73 6.22
C VAL A 232 6.38 20.30 7.62
N ARG A 233 6.86 21.53 7.90
CA ARG A 233 6.61 22.22 9.19
C ARG A 233 5.13 22.47 9.45
N HIS A 234 4.34 22.80 8.42
CA HIS A 234 2.89 22.94 8.53
C HIS A 234 2.21 21.62 8.88
N ILE A 235 2.64 20.49 8.30
CA ILE A 235 2.12 19.17 8.67
C ILE A 235 2.49 18.79 10.11
N ASP A 236 3.70 19.11 10.58
CA ASP A 236 4.07 18.91 12.00
C ASP A 236 3.18 19.72 12.94
N SER A 237 2.92 20.98 12.59
CA SER A 237 2.00 21.83 13.35
C SER A 237 0.59 21.23 13.40
N ALA A 238 0.07 20.72 12.28
CA ALA A 238 -1.21 20.01 12.23
C ALA A 238 -1.19 18.74 13.09
N LEU A 239 -0.11 17.96 13.05
CA LEU A 239 0.06 16.77 13.88
C LEU A 239 0.04 17.14 15.37
N SER A 240 0.63 18.27 15.77
CA SER A 240 0.54 18.78 17.15
C SER A 240 -0.91 19.02 17.58
N PHE A 241 -1.75 19.59 16.70
CA PHE A 241 -3.18 19.76 16.97
C PHE A 241 -3.88 18.41 17.13
N LEU A 242 -3.65 17.46 16.21
CA LEU A 242 -4.22 16.11 16.29
C LEU A 242 -3.89 15.44 17.63
N LEU A 243 -2.61 15.40 18.00
CA LEU A 243 -2.16 14.77 19.24
C LEU A 243 -2.76 15.46 20.47
N GLY A 244 -2.81 16.79 20.46
CA GLY A 244 -3.45 17.57 21.52
C GLY A 244 -4.94 17.29 21.65
N ASP A 245 -5.67 17.18 20.55
CA ASP A 245 -7.11 16.92 20.57
C ASP A 245 -7.42 15.48 20.99
N MET A 246 -6.64 14.49 20.53
CA MET A 246 -6.74 13.10 21.01
C MET A 246 -6.52 12.99 22.54
N GLN A 247 -5.56 13.75 23.08
CA GLN A 247 -5.30 13.82 24.52
C GLN A 247 -6.47 14.48 25.27
N LYS A 248 -6.99 15.62 24.78
CA LYS A 248 -8.13 16.32 25.42
C LYS A 248 -9.36 15.43 25.56
N VAL A 249 -9.60 14.55 24.59
CA VAL A 249 -10.75 13.63 24.60
C VAL A 249 -10.41 12.23 25.14
N ASN A 250 -9.20 12.02 25.68
CA ASN A 250 -8.72 10.78 26.32
C ASN A 250 -8.84 9.53 25.42
N ILE A 251 -8.40 9.65 24.16
CA ILE A 251 -8.34 8.54 23.20
C ILE A 251 -6.93 8.22 22.71
N ASP A 252 -5.92 9.00 23.10
CA ASP A 252 -4.54 8.87 22.61
C ASP A 252 -3.87 7.54 22.99
N ASP A 253 -4.27 6.93 24.11
CA ASP A 253 -3.81 5.61 24.57
C ASP A 253 -4.67 4.43 24.04
N LYS A 254 -5.78 4.71 23.34
CA LYS A 254 -6.76 3.72 22.86
C LYS A 254 -6.77 3.54 21.35
N VAL A 255 -6.11 4.44 20.62
CA VAL A 255 -6.08 4.46 19.16
C VAL A 255 -4.67 4.11 18.69
N ASN A 256 -4.59 3.21 17.71
CA ASN A 256 -3.38 3.03 16.92
C ASN A 256 -3.40 4.06 15.79
N THR A 257 -2.44 4.97 15.79
CA THR A 257 -2.26 5.96 14.74
C THR A 257 -1.07 5.55 13.88
N ILE A 258 -1.28 5.49 12.57
CA ILE A 258 -0.26 5.21 11.56
C ILE A 258 -0.20 6.41 10.62
N ILE A 259 1.01 6.89 10.34
CA ILE A 259 1.31 7.90 9.32
C ILE A 259 2.18 7.21 8.27
N ILE A 260 1.74 7.25 7.02
CA ILE A 260 2.39 6.60 5.87
C ILE A 260 2.44 7.58 4.70
N GLY A 261 3.33 7.29 3.75
CA GLY A 261 3.25 7.86 2.41
C GLY A 261 3.15 6.73 1.38
N ASP A 262 2.89 7.12 0.14
CA ASP A 262 2.63 6.25 -0.99
C ASP A 262 3.82 6.19 -1.98
N HIS A 263 4.60 7.26 -2.05
CA HIS A 263 5.90 7.30 -2.72
C HIS A 263 6.75 8.45 -2.17
N GLY A 264 8.01 8.51 -2.60
CA GLY A 264 8.85 9.69 -2.45
C GLY A 264 8.79 10.60 -3.68
N MET A 265 9.82 11.43 -3.85
CA MET A 265 9.87 12.45 -4.90
C MET A 265 11.32 12.72 -5.31
N LYS A 266 11.57 12.74 -6.62
CA LYS A 266 12.87 13.07 -7.21
C LYS A 266 12.82 14.43 -7.88
N ALA A 267 13.83 15.26 -7.69
CA ALA A 267 13.94 16.51 -8.41
C ALA A 267 14.17 16.26 -9.91
N LEU A 268 13.40 16.94 -10.76
CA LEU A 268 13.75 17.18 -12.15
C LEU A 268 14.70 18.38 -12.16
N GLY A 269 16.00 18.11 -12.23
CA GLY A 269 17.01 19.18 -12.21
C GLY A 269 16.88 20.13 -13.40
N GLU A 270 17.55 21.28 -13.34
CA GLU A 270 17.58 22.31 -14.42
C GLU A 270 18.04 21.76 -15.80
N SER A 271 18.62 20.55 -15.81
CA SER A 271 19.10 19.84 -17.00
C SER A 271 18.21 18.67 -17.41
N ALA A 272 16.97 18.60 -16.90
CA ALA A 272 16.02 17.56 -17.28
C ALA A 272 15.86 17.52 -18.81
N LYS A 273 16.04 16.33 -19.39
CA LYS A 273 15.93 16.13 -20.83
C LYS A 273 14.56 15.56 -21.17
N ILE A 274 13.82 16.27 -22.03
CA ILE A 274 12.57 15.76 -22.56
C ILE A 274 12.88 14.86 -23.76
N VAL A 275 12.34 13.65 -23.73
CA VAL A 275 12.40 12.67 -24.82
C VAL A 275 11.05 12.68 -25.52
N TYR A 276 11.01 13.13 -26.77
CA TYR A 276 9.81 13.06 -27.60
C TYR A 276 9.79 11.76 -28.37
N LEU A 277 8.80 10.90 -28.13
CA LEU A 277 8.69 9.63 -28.85
C LEU A 277 8.50 9.83 -30.36
N ASN A 278 7.95 10.97 -30.77
CA ASN A 278 7.75 11.37 -32.16
C ASN A 278 9.05 11.43 -32.96
N ASP A 279 10.19 11.62 -32.29
CA ASP A 279 11.51 11.67 -32.93
C ASP A 279 12.00 10.27 -33.36
N TYR A 280 11.42 9.20 -32.80
CA TYR A 280 11.88 7.82 -32.99
C TYR A 280 10.86 6.93 -33.71
N ILE A 281 9.55 7.15 -33.48
CA ILE A 281 8.47 6.28 -33.99
C ILE A 281 7.35 7.09 -34.65
N ASN A 282 6.58 6.45 -35.53
CA ASN A 282 5.50 7.11 -36.27
C ASN A 282 4.13 6.82 -35.65
N VAL A 283 3.30 7.83 -35.48
CA VAL A 283 1.92 7.71 -34.93
C VAL A 283 1.04 6.72 -35.70
N CYS A 284 1.31 6.50 -36.99
CA CYS A 284 0.60 5.51 -37.82
C CYS A 284 0.89 4.06 -37.41
N ASP A 285 2.01 3.80 -36.73
CA ASP A 285 2.38 2.47 -36.24
C ASP A 285 1.75 2.15 -34.87
N ILE A 286 1.13 3.13 -34.23
CA ILE A 286 0.67 3.07 -32.84
C ILE A 286 -0.83 2.87 -32.79
N TYR A 287 -1.31 2.01 -31.89
CA TYR A 287 -2.73 1.95 -31.52
C TYR A 287 -3.01 2.84 -30.31
N LYS A 288 -2.23 2.72 -29.24
CA LYS A 288 -2.35 3.57 -28.04
C LYS A 288 -1.03 3.79 -27.31
N ILE A 289 -0.89 4.94 -26.67
CA ILE A 289 0.19 5.24 -25.72
C ILE A 289 -0.43 5.76 -24.45
N VAL A 290 0.03 5.26 -23.31
CA VAL A 290 -0.53 5.57 -21.99
C VAL A 290 0.60 5.96 -21.04
N GLY A 291 0.44 7.10 -20.39
CA GLY A 291 1.38 7.66 -19.44
C GLY A 291 2.27 8.75 -20.02
N LYS A 292 3.05 9.37 -19.15
CA LYS A 292 4.08 10.37 -19.46
C LYS A 292 5.09 10.48 -18.31
N GLY A 293 6.19 11.17 -18.52
CA GLY A 293 7.21 11.40 -17.50
C GLY A 293 8.10 10.16 -17.29
N PRO A 294 8.10 9.53 -16.10
CA PRO A 294 9.03 8.44 -15.81
C PRO A 294 8.60 7.09 -16.38
N ILE A 295 7.32 6.91 -16.69
CA ILE A 295 6.82 5.67 -17.29
C ILE A 295 5.85 5.95 -18.44
N MET A 296 5.92 5.11 -19.46
CA MET A 296 4.90 5.01 -20.50
C MET A 296 4.68 3.55 -20.86
N THR A 297 3.49 3.23 -21.33
CA THR A 297 3.21 1.96 -21.99
C THR A 297 2.71 2.22 -23.40
N ILE A 298 3.10 1.38 -24.35
CA ILE A 298 2.75 1.52 -25.76
C ILE A 298 2.12 0.24 -26.26
N GLU A 299 0.97 0.40 -26.90
CA GLU A 299 0.32 -0.60 -27.72
C GLU A 299 0.53 -0.25 -29.20
N PRO A 300 1.51 -0.84 -29.88
CA PRO A 300 1.65 -0.74 -31.33
C PRO A 300 0.63 -1.64 -32.04
N TYR A 301 0.41 -1.41 -33.34
CA TYR A 301 -0.28 -2.43 -34.13
C TYR A 301 0.57 -3.71 -34.23
N ALA A 302 -0.08 -4.88 -34.32
CA ALA A 302 0.62 -6.16 -34.33
C ALA A 302 1.71 -6.26 -35.42
N GLN A 303 1.44 -5.73 -36.61
CA GLN A 303 2.38 -5.73 -37.74
C GLN A 303 3.55 -4.74 -37.58
N THR A 304 3.46 -3.79 -36.64
CA THR A 304 4.48 -2.75 -36.40
C THR A 304 5.20 -2.91 -35.06
N LYS A 305 4.78 -3.84 -34.17
CA LYS A 305 5.40 -4.08 -32.85
C LYS A 305 6.92 -4.15 -32.92
N VAL A 306 7.47 -5.01 -33.79
CA VAL A 306 8.93 -5.20 -33.93
C VAL A 306 9.62 -3.92 -34.40
N LYS A 307 9.02 -3.19 -35.35
CA LYS A 307 9.54 -1.92 -35.87
C LYS A 307 9.62 -0.87 -34.75
N VAL A 308 8.56 -0.74 -33.97
CA VAL A 308 8.48 0.23 -32.85
C VAL A 308 9.50 -0.12 -31.76
N TYR A 309 9.57 -1.38 -31.34
CA TYR A 309 10.55 -1.82 -30.33
C TYR A 309 11.99 -1.56 -30.78
N GLN A 310 12.34 -1.95 -32.02
CA GLN A 310 13.69 -1.77 -32.53
C GLN A 310 14.12 -0.31 -32.66
N ALA A 311 13.17 0.59 -32.95
CA ALA A 311 13.43 2.02 -33.00
C ALA A 311 13.73 2.63 -31.62
N LEU A 312 13.27 1.98 -30.53
CA LEU A 312 13.36 2.53 -29.17
C LEU A 312 14.42 1.85 -28.27
N GLN A 313 14.72 0.56 -28.48
CA GLN A 313 15.51 -0.27 -27.54
C GLN A 313 16.94 0.22 -27.23
N TYR A 314 17.53 1.10 -28.05
CA TYR A 314 18.91 1.59 -27.88
C TYR A 314 19.00 3.12 -27.80
N GLN A 315 17.91 3.78 -27.44
CA GLN A 315 17.90 5.24 -27.28
C GLN A 315 18.44 5.66 -25.91
N GLU A 316 18.99 6.88 -25.84
CA GLU A 316 19.51 7.44 -24.60
C GLU A 316 18.35 7.86 -23.67
N GLY A 317 18.46 7.54 -22.39
CA GLY A 317 17.63 8.12 -21.34
C GLY A 317 16.39 7.33 -20.95
N PHE A 318 16.18 6.15 -21.52
CA PHE A 318 15.13 5.24 -21.09
C PHE A 318 15.46 3.80 -21.47
N ASP A 319 14.86 2.87 -20.74
CA ASP A 319 14.84 1.45 -21.11
C ASP A 319 13.48 1.11 -21.73
N VAL A 320 13.48 0.18 -22.68
CA VAL A 320 12.25 -0.38 -23.26
C VAL A 320 12.23 -1.87 -23.06
N TYR A 321 11.09 -2.35 -22.58
CA TYR A 321 10.85 -3.76 -22.34
C TYR A 321 9.67 -4.20 -23.21
N LEU A 322 9.84 -5.31 -23.93
CA LEU A 322 8.67 -6.10 -24.33
C LEU A 322 7.96 -6.57 -23.07
N ARG A 323 6.64 -6.75 -23.12
CA ARG A 323 5.84 -7.22 -21.98
C ARG A 323 6.44 -8.46 -21.31
N GLU A 324 6.90 -9.42 -22.10
CA GLU A 324 7.53 -10.65 -21.65
C GLU A 324 8.93 -10.47 -21.05
N GLU A 325 9.59 -9.35 -21.31
CA GLU A 325 10.94 -8.99 -20.85
C GLU A 325 10.93 -8.07 -19.62
N ILE A 326 9.75 -7.59 -19.20
CA ILE A 326 9.63 -6.75 -18.00
C ILE A 326 10.18 -7.52 -16.78
N PRO A 327 11.09 -6.91 -15.98
CA PRO A 327 11.70 -7.56 -14.83
C PRO A 327 10.67 -8.10 -13.84
N GLU A 328 10.91 -9.30 -13.30
CA GLU A 328 10.01 -9.93 -12.31
C GLU A 328 9.84 -9.10 -11.04
N ASP A 329 10.93 -8.48 -10.58
CA ASP A 329 10.93 -7.68 -9.35
C ASP A 329 10.04 -6.43 -9.44
N PHE A 330 9.62 -6.03 -10.64
CA PHE A 330 8.65 -4.95 -10.82
C PHE A 330 7.23 -5.37 -10.43
N HIS A 331 6.92 -6.67 -10.37
CA HIS A 331 5.58 -7.19 -10.11
C HIS A 331 4.51 -6.50 -10.96
N TYR A 332 4.82 -6.33 -12.25
CA TYR A 332 4.03 -5.54 -13.19
C TYR A 332 3.55 -6.37 -14.38
N LYS A 333 4.42 -7.20 -14.96
CA LYS A 333 4.25 -7.83 -16.28
C LYS A 333 2.99 -8.69 -16.45
N ASN A 334 2.51 -9.31 -15.37
CA ASN A 334 1.35 -10.20 -15.40
C ASN A 334 0.03 -9.44 -15.28
N GLY A 335 0.08 -8.11 -15.12
CA GLY A 335 -1.11 -7.26 -15.02
C GLY A 335 -1.97 -7.34 -16.27
N LYS A 336 -3.29 -7.43 -16.08
CA LYS A 336 -4.27 -7.57 -17.18
C LYS A 336 -4.19 -6.43 -18.20
N LEU A 337 -3.86 -5.22 -17.75
CA LEU A 337 -3.86 -3.99 -18.55
C LEU A 337 -2.46 -3.55 -19.01
N VAL A 338 -1.44 -4.41 -18.84
CA VAL A 338 -0.10 -4.14 -19.35
C VAL A 338 -0.12 -4.22 -20.87
N LEU A 339 0.29 -3.15 -21.54
CA LEU A 339 0.42 -3.09 -23.00
C LEU A 339 1.72 -3.78 -23.48
N GLU A 340 1.87 -3.94 -24.78
CA GLU A 340 2.96 -4.73 -25.38
C GLU A 340 4.37 -4.20 -25.09
N LEU A 341 4.53 -2.90 -24.86
CA LEU A 341 5.80 -2.26 -24.52
C LEU A 341 5.68 -1.43 -23.24
N LEU A 342 6.65 -1.57 -22.34
CA LEU A 342 6.87 -0.68 -21.20
C LEU A 342 8.13 0.14 -21.46
N ILE A 343 8.04 1.46 -21.28
CA ILE A 343 9.16 2.40 -21.33
C ILE A 343 9.37 2.98 -19.94
N VAL A 344 10.59 2.88 -19.42
CA VAL A 344 10.98 3.43 -18.12
C VAL A 344 12.07 4.46 -18.34
N ALA A 345 11.77 5.72 -18.05
CA ALA A 345 12.75 6.79 -18.15
C ALA A 345 13.86 6.60 -17.11
N HIS A 346 15.09 6.88 -17.49
CA HIS A 346 16.19 7.02 -16.55
C HIS A 346 15.97 8.30 -15.72
N PRO A 347 16.55 8.40 -14.51
CA PRO A 347 16.50 9.62 -13.73
C PRO A 347 16.95 10.85 -14.53
N ASN A 348 16.27 11.99 -14.37
CA ASN A 348 16.45 13.26 -15.11
C ASN A 348 15.93 13.25 -16.57
N TYR A 349 15.30 12.17 -17.03
CA TYR A 349 14.58 12.14 -18.30
C TYR A 349 13.08 12.21 -18.08
N TYR A 350 12.39 12.88 -19.02
CA TYR A 350 10.94 12.97 -19.06
C TYR A 350 10.45 12.50 -20.42
N LEU A 351 9.64 11.44 -20.44
CA LEU A 351 9.03 10.94 -21.66
C LEU A 351 7.82 11.81 -22.02
N SER A 352 7.79 12.31 -23.25
CA SER A 352 6.62 12.95 -23.87
C SER A 352 6.20 12.19 -25.13
N GLY A 353 4.91 11.92 -25.24
CA GLY A 353 4.34 11.14 -26.32
C GLY A 353 3.90 11.99 -27.52
N PHE A 354 2.77 11.61 -28.12
CA PHE A 354 2.23 12.24 -29.31
C PHE A 354 1.16 13.28 -28.97
N ASP A 355 1.15 14.38 -29.72
CA ASP A 355 -0.04 15.25 -29.82
C ASP A 355 -1.05 14.57 -30.76
N SER A 356 -1.80 13.61 -30.22
CA SER A 356 -2.79 12.79 -30.94
C SER A 356 -3.78 12.17 -29.96
N ASP A 357 -4.99 11.92 -30.45
CA ASP A 357 -6.02 11.10 -29.78
C ASP A 357 -5.56 9.69 -29.37
N LYS A 358 -4.42 9.19 -29.87
CA LYS A 358 -3.82 7.92 -29.46
C LYS A 358 -3.06 7.99 -28.14
N GLN A 359 -2.74 9.19 -27.66
CA GLN A 359 -2.03 9.42 -26.40
C GLN A 359 -3.01 9.62 -25.25
N ILE A 360 -2.71 9.01 -24.09
CA ILE A 360 -3.40 9.24 -22.82
C ILE A 360 -2.37 9.65 -21.76
N PRO A 361 -2.49 10.82 -21.11
CA PRO A 361 -3.44 11.88 -21.38
C PRO A 361 -3.09 12.64 -22.67
N GLU A 362 -4.09 13.21 -23.36
CA GLU A 362 -3.88 13.99 -24.60
C GLU A 362 -3.02 15.25 -24.36
N ASN A 363 -3.16 15.88 -23.20
CA ASN A 363 -2.41 17.10 -22.85
C ASN A 363 -1.00 16.78 -22.36
N LEU A 364 -0.05 16.79 -23.30
CA LEU A 364 1.37 16.58 -23.05
C LEU A 364 2.13 17.88 -22.80
N VAL A 365 3.32 17.73 -22.21
CA VAL A 365 4.27 18.82 -22.03
C VAL A 365 4.81 19.23 -23.40
N ASN A 366 4.69 20.51 -23.72
CA ASN A 366 5.18 21.10 -24.97
C ASN A 366 6.69 21.38 -24.90
N ALA A 367 7.33 21.51 -26.06
CA ALA A 367 8.76 21.85 -26.15
C ALA A 367 9.17 23.18 -25.53
N SER A 368 8.21 24.08 -25.29
CA SER A 368 8.42 25.35 -24.58
C SER A 368 8.29 25.25 -23.07
N ASP A 369 7.76 24.15 -22.56
CA ASP A 369 7.46 24.01 -21.14
C ASP A 369 8.75 23.64 -20.40
N LYS A 370 9.07 24.41 -19.38
CA LYS A 370 10.09 23.98 -18.44
C LYS A 370 9.47 22.98 -17.47
N ILE A 371 10.00 21.76 -17.44
CA ILE A 371 9.66 20.81 -16.40
C ILE A 371 10.61 21.06 -15.24
N GLU A 372 10.20 21.98 -14.37
CA GLU A 372 10.86 22.27 -13.10
C GLU A 372 10.14 21.50 -11.97
N GLY A 373 10.81 21.36 -10.83
CA GLY A 373 10.23 20.76 -9.63
C GLY A 373 10.51 19.27 -9.46
N GLY A 374 9.50 18.51 -9.03
CA GLY A 374 9.62 17.10 -8.64
C GLY A 374 8.89 16.15 -9.60
N ILE A 375 9.32 14.90 -9.63
CA ILE A 375 8.58 13.80 -10.26
C ILE A 375 8.81 12.48 -9.52
N HIS A 376 7.88 11.55 -9.72
CA HIS A 376 7.91 10.20 -9.15
C HIS A 376 7.30 9.18 -10.13
N GLY A 377 7.54 7.90 -9.87
CA GLY A 377 7.06 6.78 -10.70
C GLY A 377 8.18 5.82 -11.14
N TYR A 378 9.42 6.10 -10.75
CA TYR A 378 10.57 5.25 -11.00
C TYR A 378 10.50 3.94 -10.16
N PRO A 379 11.32 2.92 -10.49
CA PRO A 379 11.45 1.72 -9.67
C PRO A 379 11.96 2.00 -8.24
N ASP A 380 11.71 1.05 -7.35
CA ASP A 380 12.02 1.13 -5.91
C ASP A 380 13.53 1.18 -5.60
N ASN A 381 14.38 0.79 -6.56
CA ASN A 381 15.83 0.92 -6.47
C ASN A 381 16.31 2.39 -6.49
N ILE A 382 15.46 3.34 -6.92
CA ILE A 382 15.71 4.77 -6.82
C ILE A 382 15.39 5.21 -5.40
N THR A 383 16.42 5.58 -4.64
CA THR A 383 16.31 5.86 -3.20
C THR A 383 15.30 6.98 -2.89
N GLU A 384 15.17 7.96 -3.79
CA GLU A 384 14.22 9.06 -3.67
C GLU A 384 12.75 8.63 -3.77
N MET A 385 12.44 7.42 -4.27
CA MET A 385 11.07 6.90 -4.32
C MET A 385 10.61 6.27 -3.00
N ARG A 386 11.54 6.03 -2.07
CA ARG A 386 11.22 5.48 -0.74
C ARG A 386 10.36 6.45 0.06
N THR A 387 9.43 5.90 0.81
CA THR A 387 8.47 6.64 1.64
C THR A 387 8.53 6.21 3.11
N ILE A 388 7.56 6.61 3.93
CA ILE A 388 7.60 6.49 5.39
C ILE A 388 6.57 5.50 5.95
N PHE A 389 6.88 4.97 7.13
CA PHE A 389 5.93 4.34 8.04
C PHE A 389 6.28 4.75 9.46
N TYR A 390 5.39 5.54 10.06
CA TYR A 390 5.45 5.96 11.45
C TYR A 390 4.20 5.48 12.15
N ALA A 391 4.32 4.92 13.34
CA ALA A 391 3.17 4.41 14.06
C ALA A 391 3.30 4.61 15.57
N LYS A 392 2.18 4.86 16.23
CA LYS A 392 2.09 4.96 17.69
C LYS A 392 0.75 4.42 18.15
N GLY A 393 0.74 3.73 19.29
CA GLY A 393 -0.51 3.30 19.93
C GLY A 393 -0.36 1.98 20.67
N PRO A 394 -1.45 1.48 21.28
CA PRO A 394 -1.42 0.34 22.20
C PRO A 394 -0.99 -0.99 21.54
N GLY A 395 -1.08 -1.10 20.21
CA GLY A 395 -0.62 -2.27 19.47
C GLY A 395 0.90 -2.30 19.21
N PHE A 396 1.56 -1.16 19.26
CA PHE A 396 2.95 -0.99 18.86
C PHE A 396 3.93 -1.01 20.04
N LYS A 397 5.20 -1.29 19.76
CA LYS A 397 6.31 -0.99 20.68
C LYS A 397 6.59 0.52 20.70
N ASN A 398 7.36 0.98 21.67
CA ASN A 398 7.76 2.38 21.81
C ASN A 398 9.26 2.56 21.56
N GLY A 399 9.64 3.66 20.93
CA GLY A 399 11.04 4.03 20.64
C GLY A 399 11.77 3.07 19.70
N LEU A 400 11.06 2.34 18.84
CA LEU A 400 11.66 1.35 17.94
C LEU A 400 11.93 1.96 16.56
N ILE A 401 13.20 1.95 16.14
CA ILE A 401 13.57 2.14 14.73
C ILE A 401 13.68 0.75 14.09
N HIS A 402 12.67 0.39 13.32
CA HIS A 402 12.53 -0.87 12.63
C HIS A 402 13.28 -0.87 11.28
N PRO A 403 13.84 -2.01 10.82
CA PRO A 403 14.35 -2.16 9.45
C PRO A 403 13.32 -1.76 8.36
N PRO A 404 13.76 -1.60 7.10
CA PRO A 404 12.84 -1.30 6.00
C PRO A 404 11.72 -2.33 5.86
N ILE A 405 10.55 -1.86 5.43
CA ILE A 405 9.40 -2.71 5.08
C ILE A 405 8.98 -2.49 3.63
N LYS A 406 8.12 -3.36 3.10
CA LYS A 406 7.53 -3.19 1.77
C LYS A 406 6.11 -2.66 1.90
N MET A 407 5.67 -1.89 0.91
CA MET A 407 4.32 -1.34 0.87
C MET A 407 3.21 -2.41 0.98
N VAL A 408 3.42 -3.59 0.39
CA VAL A 408 2.50 -4.74 0.48
C VAL A 408 2.30 -5.25 1.92
N ASP A 409 3.22 -4.95 2.85
CA ASP A 409 3.09 -5.37 4.25
C ASP A 409 2.06 -4.53 5.03
N LEU A 410 1.60 -3.38 4.51
CA LEU A 410 0.74 -2.44 5.24
C LEU A 410 -0.67 -2.99 5.50
N TYR A 411 -1.26 -3.68 4.53
CA TYR A 411 -2.61 -4.25 4.66
C TYR A 411 -2.73 -5.25 5.83
N GLN A 412 -1.75 -6.14 5.96
CA GLN A 412 -1.72 -7.12 7.05
C GLN A 412 -1.47 -6.45 8.42
N ILE A 413 -0.77 -5.31 8.47
CA ILE A 413 -0.65 -4.50 9.69
C ILE A 413 -2.03 -3.96 10.08
N PHE A 414 -2.78 -3.40 9.14
CA PHE A 414 -4.11 -2.84 9.42
C PHE A 414 -5.09 -3.90 9.94
N THR A 415 -5.17 -5.04 9.25
CA THR A 415 -6.05 -6.15 9.66
C THR A 415 -5.67 -6.73 11.02
N TYR A 416 -4.38 -6.86 11.33
CA TYR A 416 -3.91 -7.28 12.65
C TYR A 416 -4.33 -6.30 13.77
N LEU A 417 -4.23 -4.99 13.54
CA LEU A 417 -4.58 -3.98 14.54
C LEU A 417 -6.10 -3.95 14.79
N LEU A 418 -6.89 -4.11 13.73
CA LEU A 418 -8.35 -4.21 13.75
C LEU A 418 -8.88 -5.56 14.27
N ASP A 419 -8.01 -6.54 14.52
CA ASP A 419 -8.37 -7.90 14.94
C ASP A 419 -9.39 -8.54 13.98
N ILE A 420 -9.07 -8.49 12.68
CA ILE A 420 -9.85 -9.11 11.59
C ILE A 420 -8.93 -9.98 10.72
N PRO A 421 -9.42 -11.05 10.09
CA PRO A 421 -8.61 -11.87 9.21
C PRO A 421 -8.19 -11.09 7.96
N SER A 422 -6.93 -11.23 7.55
CA SER A 422 -6.44 -10.69 6.28
C SER A 422 -6.93 -11.53 5.11
N ARG A 423 -7.26 -10.88 3.99
CA ARG A 423 -7.32 -11.54 2.68
C ARG A 423 -5.91 -12.01 2.25
N PRO A 424 -5.81 -13.00 1.34
CA PRO A 424 -4.53 -13.35 0.74
C PRO A 424 -3.86 -12.11 0.13
N ASN A 425 -2.60 -11.89 0.50
CA ASN A 425 -1.84 -10.70 0.11
C ASN A 425 -0.36 -11.04 -0.05
N ASN A 426 0.42 -10.11 -0.59
CA ASN A 426 1.85 -10.28 -0.86
C ASN A 426 2.76 -9.83 0.31
N GLY A 427 2.17 -9.36 1.41
CA GLY A 427 2.89 -8.98 2.62
C GLY A 427 3.54 -10.18 3.33
N SER A 428 4.59 -9.89 4.11
CA SER A 428 5.28 -10.88 4.95
C SER A 428 5.18 -10.51 6.42
N TRP A 429 4.42 -11.30 7.19
CA TRP A 429 4.28 -11.05 8.63
C TRP A 429 5.61 -11.07 9.37
N ALA A 430 6.53 -11.95 8.97
CA ALA A 430 7.86 -12.03 9.57
C ALA A 430 8.62 -10.70 9.48
N ARG A 431 8.37 -9.91 8.43
CA ARG A 431 9.02 -8.61 8.24
C ARG A 431 8.54 -7.54 9.21
N VAL A 432 7.31 -7.63 9.71
CA VAL A 432 6.69 -6.55 10.52
C VAL A 432 6.36 -6.96 11.95
N SER A 433 6.40 -8.26 12.25
CA SER A 433 5.99 -8.79 13.55
C SER A 433 6.73 -8.18 14.74
N GLU A 434 7.99 -7.75 14.56
CA GLU A 434 8.79 -7.13 15.61
C GLU A 434 8.33 -5.73 16.00
N MET A 435 7.46 -5.08 15.20
CA MET A 435 6.88 -3.76 15.52
C MET A 435 5.90 -3.81 16.69
N PHE A 436 5.31 -4.97 16.95
CA PHE A 436 4.18 -5.10 17.87
C PHE A 436 4.62 -5.58 19.24
N SER A 437 3.95 -5.10 20.28
CA SER A 437 4.15 -5.59 21.64
C SER A 437 3.60 -7.02 21.77
N SER A 438 4.24 -7.86 22.58
CA SER A 438 3.89 -9.29 22.76
C SER A 438 2.50 -9.55 23.36
N ALA A 439 1.70 -8.51 23.62
CA ALA A 439 0.34 -8.61 24.13
C ALA A 439 -0.65 -9.26 23.13
N ARG A 440 -0.23 -9.45 21.88
CA ARG A 440 -0.99 -10.15 20.84
C ARG A 440 -0.11 -11.15 20.11
N GLU A 441 0.34 -12.19 20.80
CA GLU A 441 0.63 -13.45 20.10
C GLU A 441 -0.65 -13.87 19.38
N THR A 442 -0.63 -13.69 18.05
CA THR A 442 -1.57 -14.32 17.15
C THR A 442 -1.43 -15.82 17.34
N VAL A 443 -2.56 -16.49 17.59
CA VAL A 443 -2.67 -17.92 17.28
C VAL A 443 -2.56 -17.98 15.77
N SER A 444 -1.33 -18.09 15.30
CA SER A 444 -1.06 -18.49 13.93
C SER A 444 -1.69 -19.87 13.78
N ASN A 445 -2.75 -19.95 12.97
CA ASN A 445 -3.21 -21.22 12.42
C ASN A 445 -2.17 -21.69 11.39
N PHE A 446 -0.95 -21.97 11.83
CA PHE A 446 -0.04 -22.85 11.11
C PHE A 446 -0.66 -24.25 11.22
N TRP A 447 -1.31 -24.68 10.14
CA TRP A 447 -1.54 -26.09 9.91
C TRP A 447 -0.17 -26.76 9.74
N MET A 448 0.49 -27.09 10.85
CA MET A 448 1.53 -28.12 10.84
C MET A 448 0.82 -29.46 10.61
N VAL A 449 0.69 -29.85 9.34
CA VAL A 449 0.59 -31.27 9.00
C VAL A 449 1.90 -31.90 9.45
N THR A 450 1.92 -32.43 10.66
CA THR A 450 3.03 -33.21 11.18
C THR A 450 3.08 -34.54 10.43
N PHE A 451 3.82 -34.58 9.32
CA PHE A 451 4.31 -35.85 8.78
C PHE A 451 5.31 -36.42 9.79
N SER A 452 4.84 -37.32 10.65
CA SER A 452 5.71 -38.13 11.50
C SER A 452 6.44 -39.15 10.63
N ILE A 453 7.63 -38.79 10.14
CA ILE A 453 8.62 -39.76 9.65
C ILE A 453 9.29 -40.33 10.89
N CYS A 454 8.84 -41.51 11.34
CA CYS A 454 9.56 -42.29 12.33
C CYS A 454 10.52 -43.24 11.60
N LEU A 455 11.75 -42.76 11.39
CA LEU A 455 12.91 -43.61 11.16
C LEU A 455 13.35 -44.16 12.53
N ILE A 456 13.20 -45.46 12.75
CA ILE A 456 13.97 -46.19 13.76
C ILE A 456 14.64 -47.35 13.03
N ASN A 457 15.96 -47.25 12.89
CA ASN A 457 16.87 -48.33 12.53
C ASN A 457 17.47 -48.92 13.81
N LEU A 458 17.68 -50.26 13.78
CA LEU A 458 18.50 -51.12 14.65
C LEU A 458 17.94 -51.33 16.08
N VAL A 459 17.63 -52.54 16.54
CA VAL A 459 18.38 -53.83 16.46
C VAL A 459 17.52 -55.00 16.00
#